data_AF-A0A7D5SJ11-F1
#
_entry.id   AF-A0A7D5SJ11-F1
#
_cell.length_a   1.000
_cell.length_b   1.000
_cell.length_c   1.000
_cell.angle_alpha   90.00
_cell.angle_beta   90.00
_cell.angle_gamma   90.00
#
_symmetry.space_group_name_H-M   'P 1'
#
loop_
_entity.id
_entity.type
_entity.pdbx_description
1 polymer ?
#
loop_
_entity_poly.entity_id
_entity_poly.type
_entity_poly.pdbx_seq_one_letter_code
_entity_poly.pdbx_strand_id
1 'polypeptide(L)'
;MRYAQGEVYSLPLPHSVDHVEALGKHALVVGSDGKDLHFTSVRLARLPVTVDRYTQKNSAQGETRSHGFFYQPESEFDGLLGLPIIGGGDAAAGQLRRESACVLFLRNHALSLADLGRLDARPAGKERNDGCRASCVDWYGNSRPLFLRGRIFALMGYEIVEGKLDQQRIVETRRIDFSPAPLLINR
;
A
#
# COMPACT_ATOMS: atom_id res chain seq x y z
N MET A 1 -2.32 -26.02 16.34
CA MET A 1 -1.38 -25.92 15.21
C MET A 1 -0.05 -26.58 15.60
N ARG A 2 0.41 -27.59 14.85
CA ARG A 2 1.77 -28.17 14.95
C ARG A 2 2.60 -27.68 13.76
N TYR A 3 3.18 -26.48 13.87
CA TYR A 3 4.12 -25.95 12.86
C TYR A 3 5.54 -25.71 13.41
N ALA A 4 5.77 -25.91 14.71
CA ALA A 4 7.05 -25.59 15.36
C ALA A 4 8.04 -26.77 15.43
N GLN A 5 8.21 -27.53 14.34
CA GLN A 5 9.30 -28.54 14.23
C GLN A 5 10.40 -28.11 13.25
N GLY A 6 10.38 -26.87 12.76
CA GLY A 6 11.41 -26.30 11.89
C GLY A 6 12.47 -25.51 12.65
N GLU A 7 13.59 -25.22 11.98
CA GLU A 7 14.61 -24.30 12.47
C GLU A 7 14.04 -22.87 12.56
N VAL A 8 14.32 -22.19 13.68
CA VAL A 8 13.95 -20.79 13.87
C VAL A 8 15.15 -19.92 13.56
N TYR A 9 14.96 -18.93 12.70
CA TYR A 9 15.97 -17.96 12.32
C TYR A 9 15.60 -16.58 12.84
N SER A 10 16.58 -15.87 13.42
CA SER A 10 16.43 -14.46 13.77
C SER A 10 17.08 -13.60 12.69
N LEU A 11 16.32 -12.66 12.13
CA LEU A 11 16.81 -11.72 11.13
C LEU A 11 16.89 -10.32 11.75
N PRO A 12 18.05 -9.66 11.74
CA PRO A 12 18.14 -8.27 12.19
C PRO A 12 17.39 -7.37 11.21
N LEU A 13 16.51 -6.51 11.74
CA LEU A 13 15.79 -5.51 10.98
C LEU A 13 16.14 -4.11 11.53
N PRO A 14 16.34 -3.11 10.66
CA PRO A 14 16.70 -1.76 11.08
C PRO A 14 15.49 -0.87 11.41
N HIS A 15 14.28 -1.42 11.47
CA HIS A 15 13.01 -0.72 11.71
C HIS A 15 12.02 -1.63 12.46
N SER A 16 10.88 -1.09 12.91
CA SER A 16 9.82 -1.90 13.54
C SER A 16 9.24 -2.93 12.56
N VAL A 17 8.46 -3.88 13.06
CA VAL A 17 7.64 -4.76 12.22
C VAL A 17 6.20 -4.39 12.42
N ASP A 18 5.62 -3.75 11.41
CA ASP A 18 4.20 -3.43 11.39
C ASP A 18 3.47 -4.56 10.65
N HIS A 19 4.02 -4.98 9.50
CA HIS A 19 3.45 -6.03 8.64
C HIS A 19 4.52 -6.95 8.05
N VAL A 20 4.13 -8.20 7.80
CA VAL A 20 4.91 -9.17 7.02
C VAL A 20 4.03 -9.68 5.90
N GLU A 21 4.43 -9.41 4.66
CA GLU A 21 3.65 -9.68 3.45
C GLU A 21 4.36 -10.67 2.54
N ALA A 22 3.60 -11.41 1.74
CA ALA A 22 4.16 -12.31 0.75
C ALA A 22 4.73 -11.53 -0.44
N LEU A 23 5.98 -11.81 -0.80
CA LEU A 23 6.67 -11.28 -1.98
C LEU A 23 7.02 -12.44 -2.91
N GLY A 24 5.99 -13.04 -3.52
CA GLY A 24 6.11 -14.29 -4.27
C GLY A 24 6.43 -15.46 -3.33
N LYS A 25 7.56 -16.14 -3.56
CA LYS A 25 8.07 -17.20 -2.66
C LYS A 25 8.86 -16.64 -1.46
N HIS A 26 8.99 -15.32 -1.38
CA HIS A 26 9.78 -14.61 -0.40
C HIS A 26 8.88 -13.73 0.48
N ALA A 27 9.47 -12.94 1.36
CA ALA A 27 8.71 -12.04 2.23
C ALA A 27 9.14 -10.58 2.07
N LEU A 28 8.21 -9.69 2.39
CA LEU A 28 8.43 -8.27 2.55
C LEU A 28 8.06 -7.90 3.98
N VAL A 29 8.99 -7.29 4.70
CA VAL A 29 8.72 -6.74 6.04
C VAL A 29 8.55 -5.25 5.92
N VAL A 30 7.43 -4.73 6.39
CA VAL A 30 7.11 -3.31 6.38
C VAL A 30 7.06 -2.81 7.82
N GLY A 31 7.65 -1.66 8.08
CA GLY A 31 7.47 -1.00 9.36
C GLY A 31 8.07 0.39 9.45
N SER A 32 7.70 1.08 10.51
CA SER A 32 8.06 2.46 10.77
C SER A 32 9.42 2.59 11.48
N ASP A 33 10.12 3.69 11.18
CA ASP A 33 11.25 4.19 11.96
C ASP A 33 11.19 5.72 11.94
N GLY A 34 10.86 6.30 13.11
CA GLY A 34 10.55 7.72 13.22
C GLY A 34 9.37 8.13 12.34
N LYS A 35 9.64 8.92 11.30
CA LYS A 35 8.62 9.48 10.38
C LYS A 35 8.60 8.80 9.02
N ASP A 36 9.49 7.84 8.81
CA ASP A 36 9.67 7.18 7.53
C ASP A 36 9.09 5.75 7.61
N LEU A 37 8.64 5.26 6.45
CA LEU A 37 8.17 3.89 6.29
C LEU A 37 9.24 3.10 5.55
N HIS A 38 9.58 1.93 6.09
CA HIS A 38 10.61 1.07 5.55
C HIS A 38 10.05 -0.24 5.04
N PHE A 39 10.71 -0.75 4.02
CA PHE A 39 10.40 -1.99 3.33
C PHE A 39 11.69 -2.79 3.25
N THR A 40 11.73 -3.96 3.89
CA THR A 40 12.87 -4.87 3.84
C THR A 40 12.44 -6.15 3.13
N SER A 41 13.08 -6.47 2.01
CA SER A 41 12.86 -7.74 1.32
C SER A 41 13.64 -8.87 2.00
N VAL A 42 13.02 -10.03 2.13
CA VAL A 42 13.58 -11.20 2.82
C VAL A 42 13.53 -12.39 1.89
N ARG A 43 14.69 -12.93 1.54
CA ARG A 43 14.79 -14.19 0.82
C ARG A 43 14.47 -15.32 1.79
N LEU A 44 13.31 -15.94 1.59
CA LEU A 44 12.97 -17.20 2.26
C LEU A 44 13.61 -18.36 1.50
N ALA A 45 14.68 -18.90 2.06
CA ALA A 45 15.39 -20.09 1.60
C ALA A 45 15.74 -20.95 2.82
N ARG A 46 16.56 -22.00 2.65
CA ARG A 46 17.03 -22.82 3.78
C ARG A 46 17.67 -21.97 4.89
N LEU A 47 18.51 -21.01 4.49
CA LEU A 47 19.01 -19.93 5.36
C LEU A 47 18.34 -18.62 4.91
N PRO A 48 17.39 -18.06 5.67
CA PRO A 48 16.75 -16.82 5.31
C PRO A 48 17.69 -15.63 5.51
N VAL A 49 17.59 -14.62 4.64
CA VAL A 49 18.41 -13.40 4.69
C VAL A 49 17.61 -12.18 4.27
N THR A 50 17.90 -11.02 4.86
CA THR A 50 17.47 -9.72 4.33
C THR A 50 18.26 -9.42 3.06
N VAL A 51 17.62 -8.84 2.04
CA VAL A 51 18.24 -8.62 0.72
C VAL A 51 18.34 -7.14 0.36
N ASP A 52 17.24 -6.41 0.40
CA ASP A 52 17.21 -4.99 0.08
C ASP A 52 16.35 -4.20 1.08
N ARG A 53 16.58 -2.89 1.14
CA ARG A 53 15.81 -1.94 1.94
C ARG A 53 15.41 -0.74 1.09
N TYR A 54 14.11 -0.52 0.97
CA TYR A 54 13.55 0.70 0.44
C TYR A 54 12.97 1.58 1.58
N THR A 55 13.14 2.89 1.45
CA THR A 55 12.66 3.87 2.44
C THR A 55 11.75 4.87 1.76
N GLN A 56 10.48 4.88 2.16
CA GLN A 56 9.54 5.93 1.81
C GLN A 56 9.59 7.01 2.89
N LYS A 57 10.13 8.17 2.53
CA LYS A 57 10.31 9.29 3.46
C LYS A 57 9.00 9.95 3.86
N ASN A 58 8.92 10.46 5.09
CA ASN A 58 7.78 11.18 5.65
C ASN A 58 6.48 10.46 5.31
N SER A 59 6.38 9.19 5.63
CA SER A 59 5.20 8.38 5.33
C SER A 59 4.99 7.34 6.41
N ALA A 60 3.74 6.91 6.53
CA ALA A 60 3.37 5.80 7.37
C ALA A 60 2.30 4.95 6.68
N GLN A 61 2.03 3.79 7.26
CA GLN A 61 1.06 2.86 6.73
C GLN A 61 -0.37 3.43 6.80
N GLY A 62 -1.10 3.35 5.69
CA GLY A 62 -2.46 3.87 5.59
C GLY A 62 -3.57 2.86 5.93
N GLU A 63 -3.23 1.57 6.06
CA GLU A 63 -4.19 0.47 6.26
C GLU A 63 -3.57 -0.71 7.01
N THR A 64 -4.17 -1.17 8.11
CA THR A 64 -3.68 -2.30 8.95
C THR A 64 -4.38 -3.64 8.69
N ARG A 65 -5.41 -3.66 7.86
CA ARG A 65 -6.07 -4.92 7.50
C ARG A 65 -5.16 -5.72 6.58
N SER A 66 -5.17 -7.04 6.75
CA SER A 66 -4.31 -8.01 6.03
C SER A 66 -4.41 -8.01 4.50
N HIS A 67 -5.31 -7.20 3.93
CA HIS A 67 -5.49 -7.07 2.48
C HIS A 67 -5.24 -5.63 1.99
N GLY A 68 -4.58 -4.76 2.79
CA GLY A 68 -4.18 -3.44 2.33
C GLY A 68 -3.05 -3.51 1.31
N PHE A 69 -2.15 -4.47 1.45
CA PHE A 69 -1.08 -4.77 0.50
C PHE A 69 -1.58 -5.64 -0.67
N PHE A 70 -1.00 -5.44 -1.85
CA PHE A 70 -1.17 -6.36 -2.97
C PHE A 70 0.15 -6.57 -3.70
N TYR A 71 0.51 -7.83 -3.96
CA TYR A 71 1.63 -8.20 -4.81
C TYR A 71 1.12 -8.92 -6.08
N GLN A 72 1.45 -8.37 -7.24
CA GLN A 72 1.21 -8.96 -8.54
C GLN A 72 2.52 -9.55 -9.07
N PRO A 73 2.70 -10.89 -9.06
CA PRO A 73 3.86 -11.51 -9.68
C PRO A 73 3.80 -11.30 -11.21
N GLU A 74 4.93 -10.90 -11.78
CA GLU A 74 5.18 -10.83 -13.24
C GLU A 74 5.99 -12.04 -13.71
N SER A 75 6.89 -12.55 -12.86
CA SER A 75 7.68 -13.76 -13.08
C SER A 75 7.92 -14.48 -11.74
N GLU A 76 8.80 -15.47 -11.71
CA GLU A 76 9.26 -16.08 -10.44
C GLU A 76 9.99 -15.09 -9.54
N PHE A 77 10.69 -14.11 -10.12
CA PHE A 77 11.58 -13.19 -9.41
C PHE A 77 11.09 -11.73 -9.45
N ASP A 78 10.15 -11.44 -10.34
CA ASP A 78 9.70 -10.08 -10.63
C ASP A 78 8.24 -9.90 -10.27
N GLY A 79 7.90 -8.70 -9.85
CA GLY A 79 6.51 -8.31 -9.72
C GLY A 79 6.34 -6.86 -9.30
N LEU A 80 5.07 -6.47 -9.19
CA LEU A 80 4.67 -5.15 -8.74
C LEU A 80 3.99 -5.28 -7.39
N LEU A 81 4.27 -4.36 -6.48
CA LEU A 81 3.53 -4.26 -5.23
C LEU A 81 2.87 -2.90 -5.11
N GLY A 82 1.76 -2.88 -4.39
CA GLY A 82 1.11 -1.65 -3.95
C GLY A 82 0.89 -1.66 -2.44
N LEU A 83 1.03 -0.49 -1.81
CA LEU A 83 0.71 -0.30 -0.39
C LEU A 83 0.04 1.08 -0.16
N PRO A 84 -1.11 1.11 0.53
CA PRO A 84 -1.69 2.33 1.10
C PRO A 84 -0.71 3.05 2.03
N ILE A 85 -0.44 4.32 1.76
CA ILE A 85 0.36 5.16 2.65
C ILE A 85 -0.32 6.51 2.89
N ILE A 86 0.05 7.13 4.00
CA ILE A 86 -0.32 8.50 4.37
C ILE A 86 0.95 9.33 4.61
N GLY A 87 0.80 10.66 4.66
CA GLY A 87 1.89 11.55 5.04
C GLY A 87 2.39 11.30 6.47
N GLY A 88 3.70 11.25 6.64
CA GLY A 88 4.38 11.11 7.93
C GLY A 88 4.45 12.45 8.64
N GLY A 89 4.19 12.44 9.96
CA GLY A 89 4.15 13.66 10.78
C GLY A 89 3.21 13.58 11.98
N ASP A 90 2.29 12.61 12.01
CA ASP A 90 1.39 12.38 13.15
C ASP A 90 1.72 11.10 13.89
N ALA A 91 1.43 11.05 15.20
CA ALA A 91 1.61 9.86 16.02
C ALA A 91 0.87 8.65 15.43
N ALA A 92 1.52 7.49 15.41
CA ALA A 92 1.02 6.23 14.84
C ALA A 92 -0.43 5.88 15.23
N ALA A 93 -0.88 6.30 16.42
CA ALA A 93 -2.24 6.08 16.93
C ALA A 93 -3.35 6.80 16.14
N GLY A 94 -3.05 7.91 15.45
CA GLY A 94 -4.03 8.70 14.67
C GLY A 94 -4.01 8.42 13.17
N GLN A 95 -2.97 7.75 12.68
CA GLN A 95 -2.69 7.52 11.26
C GLN A 95 -3.76 6.63 10.60
N LEU A 96 -4.23 5.60 11.31
CA LEU A 96 -5.22 4.64 10.81
C LEU A 96 -6.67 5.17 10.76
N ARG A 97 -6.91 6.35 11.33
CA ARG A 97 -8.23 7.02 11.30
C ARG A 97 -8.37 8.00 10.15
N ARG A 98 -7.30 8.28 9.41
CA ARG A 98 -7.31 9.21 8.28
C ARG A 98 -7.44 8.43 7.00
N GLU A 99 -8.15 9.02 6.04
CA GLU A 99 -8.20 8.48 4.69
C GLU A 99 -6.78 8.40 4.10
N SER A 100 -6.46 7.32 3.40
CA SER A 100 -5.17 7.07 2.80
C SER A 100 -4.96 8.10 1.72
N ALA A 101 -3.89 8.88 1.85
CA ALA A 101 -3.62 9.97 0.93
C ALA A 101 -3.25 9.44 -0.46
N CYS A 102 -2.63 8.26 -0.53
CA CYS A 102 -2.20 7.66 -1.79
C CYS A 102 -1.95 6.15 -1.66
N VAL A 103 -1.78 5.50 -2.80
CA VAL A 103 -1.22 4.15 -2.90
C VAL A 103 0.17 4.27 -3.52
N LEU A 104 1.19 3.84 -2.78
CA LEU A 104 2.57 3.71 -3.25
C LEU A 104 2.72 2.43 -4.06
N PHE A 105 3.47 2.50 -5.16
CA PHE A 105 3.80 1.35 -5.99
C PHE A 105 5.31 1.15 -6.07
N LEU A 106 5.77 -0.08 -5.83
CA LEU A 106 7.17 -0.46 -6.00
C LEU A 106 7.29 -1.61 -7.00
N ARG A 107 8.43 -1.66 -7.70
CA ARG A 107 8.87 -2.83 -8.47
C ARG A 107 9.71 -3.71 -7.56
N ASN A 108 9.44 -5.00 -7.59
CA ASN A 108 10.35 -6.04 -7.13
C ASN A 108 11.08 -6.61 -8.35
N HIS A 109 12.41 -6.57 -8.35
CA HIS A 109 13.27 -7.26 -9.31
C HIS A 109 14.30 -8.09 -8.55
N ALA A 110 14.09 -9.41 -8.47
CA ALA A 110 14.95 -10.33 -7.73
C ALA A 110 15.23 -9.90 -6.28
N LEU A 111 14.20 -9.38 -5.59
CA LEU A 111 14.22 -8.82 -4.23
C LEU A 111 14.82 -7.43 -4.09
N SER A 112 15.30 -6.81 -5.17
CA SER A 112 15.60 -5.38 -5.17
C SER A 112 14.31 -4.57 -5.37
N LEU A 113 14.12 -3.55 -4.55
CA LEU A 113 12.92 -2.72 -4.53
C LEU A 113 13.20 -1.37 -5.18
N ALA A 114 12.42 -1.03 -6.20
CA ALA A 114 12.52 0.26 -6.89
C ALA A 114 11.20 1.03 -6.84
N ASP A 115 11.31 2.33 -6.61
CA ASP A 115 10.17 3.25 -6.61
C ASP A 115 9.53 3.36 -8.01
N LEU A 116 8.22 3.17 -8.09
CA LEU A 116 7.44 3.44 -9.29
C LEU A 116 6.54 4.68 -9.13
N GLY A 117 6.55 5.34 -7.99
CA GLY A 117 5.69 6.46 -7.66
C GLY A 117 4.37 6.02 -7.03
N ARG A 118 3.38 6.90 -7.09
CA ARG A 118 2.13 6.74 -6.36
C ARG A 118 0.94 7.23 -7.17
N LEU A 119 -0.24 6.71 -6.83
CA LEU A 119 -1.51 7.31 -7.23
C LEU A 119 -2.10 8.00 -6.01
N ASP A 120 -2.32 9.31 -6.12
CA ASP A 120 -2.82 10.14 -5.03
C ASP A 120 -4.36 10.21 -5.05
N ALA A 121 -4.97 10.17 -3.86
CA ALA A 121 -6.34 10.58 -3.67
C ALA A 121 -6.44 12.10 -3.86
N ARG A 122 -7.53 12.58 -4.46
CA ARG A 122 -7.81 14.02 -4.51
C ARG A 122 -8.69 14.37 -3.32
N PRO A 123 -8.49 15.56 -2.72
CA PRO A 123 -9.47 16.07 -1.78
C PRO A 123 -10.82 16.12 -2.48
N ALA A 124 -11.82 15.41 -1.97
CA ALA A 124 -13.19 15.56 -2.43
C ALA A 124 -13.53 17.04 -2.32
N GLY A 125 -13.81 17.71 -3.44
CA GLY A 125 -14.10 19.15 -3.45
C GLY A 125 -15.21 19.45 -2.45
N LYS A 126 -14.93 20.33 -1.47
CA LYS A 126 -15.79 20.63 -0.30
C LYS A 126 -16.42 19.37 0.31
N GLU A 127 -15.67 18.73 1.21
CA GLU A 127 -16.14 17.89 2.32
C GLU A 127 -17.61 17.48 2.22
N ARG A 128 -17.91 16.48 1.39
CA ARG A 128 -19.16 15.73 1.51
C ARG A 128 -18.91 14.58 2.46
N ASN A 129 -18.84 14.91 3.75
CA ASN A 129 -19.26 13.95 4.75
C ASN A 129 -20.76 13.71 4.49
N ASP A 130 -21.04 12.70 3.69
CA ASP A 130 -22.40 12.29 3.34
C ASP A 130 -23.09 11.56 4.51
N GLY A 131 -22.46 11.52 5.69
CA GLY A 131 -22.90 10.74 6.84
C GLY A 131 -22.64 9.26 6.65
N CYS A 132 -21.62 8.89 5.88
CA CYS A 132 -21.32 7.52 5.47
C CYS A 132 -22.44 6.83 4.69
N ARG A 133 -23.18 7.59 3.88
CA ARG A 133 -24.27 7.03 3.08
C ARG A 133 -23.75 6.14 1.96
N ALA A 134 -22.66 6.55 1.33
CA ALA A 134 -21.96 5.76 0.34
C ALA A 134 -20.92 4.87 1.01
N SER A 135 -20.03 5.38 1.89
CA SER A 135 -19.48 4.61 3.02
C SER A 135 -18.64 5.44 4.04
N CYS A 136 -18.34 4.84 5.20
CA CYS A 136 -17.45 5.40 6.24
C CYS A 136 -15.97 4.99 6.08
N VAL A 137 -15.71 3.97 5.28
CA VAL A 137 -14.43 3.26 5.07
C VAL A 137 -14.52 2.58 3.70
N ASP A 138 -14.37 3.36 2.63
CA ASP A 138 -14.87 3.06 1.28
C ASP A 138 -14.27 1.85 0.56
N TRP A 139 -13.24 1.18 1.09
CA TRP A 139 -12.62 0.05 0.41
C TRP A 139 -12.16 -1.03 1.36
N TYR A 140 -13.08 -1.86 1.90
CA TYR A 140 -12.80 -2.88 2.94
C TYR A 140 -11.70 -2.36 3.90
N GLY A 141 -11.89 -1.14 4.40
CA GLY A 141 -10.83 -0.29 4.90
C GLY A 141 -10.67 1.01 4.12
N ASN A 142 -9.44 1.47 3.94
CA ASN A 142 -9.12 2.85 3.62
C ASN A 142 -8.81 3.09 2.13
N SER A 143 -7.77 2.40 1.63
CA SER A 143 -7.48 2.34 0.20
C SER A 143 -6.93 0.98 -0.19
N ARG A 144 -6.97 0.67 -1.48
CA ARG A 144 -6.53 -0.62 -2.02
C ARG A 144 -5.81 -0.47 -3.36
N PRO A 145 -4.61 -1.06 -3.51
CA PRO A 145 -4.09 -1.41 -4.82
C PRO A 145 -4.86 -2.60 -5.38
N LEU A 146 -5.12 -2.57 -6.68
CA LEU A 146 -5.67 -3.71 -7.41
C LEU A 146 -4.96 -3.83 -8.75
N PHE A 147 -4.43 -5.03 -9.02
CA PHE A 147 -3.89 -5.39 -10.31
C PHE A 147 -4.87 -6.34 -10.98
N LEU A 148 -5.40 -5.96 -12.14
CA LEU A 148 -6.45 -6.73 -12.80
C LEU A 148 -6.26 -6.69 -14.32
N ARG A 149 -6.01 -7.86 -14.91
CA ARG A 149 -5.86 -8.04 -16.38
C ARG A 149 -4.87 -7.05 -17.01
N GLY A 150 -3.70 -6.89 -16.38
CA GLY A 150 -2.64 -5.99 -16.86
C GLY A 150 -2.89 -4.50 -16.59
N ARG A 151 -3.93 -4.15 -15.82
CA ARG A 151 -4.26 -2.78 -15.41
C ARG A 151 -3.97 -2.59 -13.93
N ILE A 152 -3.65 -1.36 -13.55
CA ILE A 152 -3.25 -0.99 -12.18
C ILE A 152 -4.29 0.01 -11.68
N PHE A 153 -4.86 -0.26 -10.51
CA PHE A 153 -5.84 0.61 -9.89
C PHE A 153 -5.45 0.94 -8.46
N ALA A 154 -5.75 2.17 -8.05
CA ALA A 154 -5.81 2.60 -6.67
C ALA A 154 -7.26 2.98 -6.35
N LEU A 155 -7.86 2.24 -5.44
CA LEU A 155 -9.21 2.45 -4.93
C LEU A 155 -9.05 3.26 -3.64
N MET A 156 -9.50 4.51 -3.61
CA MET A 156 -9.23 5.46 -2.52
C MET A 156 -10.48 6.30 -2.26
N GLY A 157 -11.09 6.20 -1.09
CA GLY A 157 -12.32 6.96 -0.78
C GLY A 157 -13.40 6.82 -1.86
N TYR A 158 -13.93 7.95 -2.33
CA TYR A 158 -14.90 8.00 -3.44
C TYR A 158 -14.30 7.95 -4.84
N GLU A 159 -13.06 7.48 -4.98
CA GLU A 159 -12.33 7.52 -6.24
C GLU A 159 -11.75 6.15 -6.63
N ILE A 160 -11.86 5.83 -7.92
CA ILE A 160 -11.09 4.77 -8.56
C ILE A 160 -10.13 5.45 -9.53
N VAL A 161 -8.83 5.27 -9.29
CA VAL A 161 -7.76 5.84 -10.09
C VAL A 161 -7.06 4.72 -10.84
N GLU A 162 -7.07 4.79 -12.16
CA GLU A 162 -6.34 3.87 -13.02
C GLU A 162 -4.95 4.44 -13.34
N GLY A 163 -3.94 3.65 -13.03
CA GLY A 163 -2.56 3.91 -13.42
C GLY A 163 -2.13 3.03 -14.59
N LYS A 164 -1.12 3.51 -15.31
CA LYS A 164 -0.33 2.73 -16.26
C LYS A 164 1.12 2.78 -15.82
N LEU A 165 1.83 1.66 -15.93
CA LEU A 165 3.28 1.68 -15.88
C LEU A 165 3.82 2.25 -17.20
N ASP A 166 4.46 3.41 -17.14
CA ASP A 166 5.18 4.02 -18.23
C ASP A 166 6.67 4.08 -17.89
N GLN A 167 7.48 3.37 -18.67
CA GLN A 167 8.90 3.14 -18.41
C GLN A 167 9.16 2.54 -17.00
N GLN A 168 9.41 3.40 -16.02
CA GLN A 168 9.72 3.05 -14.64
C GLN A 168 8.83 3.82 -13.64
N ARG A 169 7.69 4.35 -14.08
CA ARG A 169 6.78 5.09 -13.20
C ARG A 169 5.32 4.75 -13.47
N ILE A 170 4.53 4.77 -12.42
CA ILE A 170 3.08 4.76 -12.50
C ILE A 170 2.63 6.17 -12.85
N VAL A 171 1.84 6.28 -13.92
CA VAL A 171 1.17 7.50 -14.34
C VAL A 171 -0.34 7.31 -14.28
N GLU A 172 -1.06 8.26 -13.68
CA GLU A 172 -2.52 8.29 -13.74
C GLU A 172 -2.98 8.43 -15.19
N THR A 173 -3.90 7.57 -15.60
CA THR A 173 -4.50 7.57 -16.95
C THR A 173 -5.97 7.91 -16.93
N ARG A 174 -6.68 7.48 -15.88
CA ARG A 174 -8.11 7.73 -15.73
C ARG A 174 -8.48 7.80 -14.26
N ARG A 175 -9.52 8.56 -13.98
CA ARG A 175 -10.13 8.68 -12.66
C ARG A 175 -11.64 8.68 -12.79
N ILE A 176 -12.29 7.97 -11.88
CA ILE A 176 -13.73 8.03 -11.68
C ILE A 176 -13.96 8.46 -10.24
N ASP A 177 -14.63 9.58 -10.07
CA ASP A 177 -15.16 10.06 -8.81
C ASP A 177 -16.65 9.68 -8.76
N PHE A 178 -17.05 8.97 -7.72
CA PHE A 178 -18.43 8.55 -7.49
C PHE A 178 -19.00 9.11 -6.18
N SER A 179 -18.42 10.22 -5.69
CA SER A 179 -18.95 10.93 -4.54
C SER A 179 -20.41 11.34 -4.75
N PRO A 180 -21.27 11.25 -3.71
CA PRO A 180 -22.69 11.58 -3.85
C PRO A 180 -22.89 12.99 -4.40
N ALA A 181 -23.79 13.18 -5.36
CA ALA A 181 -24.16 14.49 -5.90
C ALA A 181 -24.70 15.43 -4.79
N PRO A 182 -24.56 16.76 -4.92
CA PRO A 182 -25.13 17.67 -3.93
C PRO A 182 -26.64 17.47 -3.90
N LEU A 183 -27.20 17.34 -2.70
CA LEU A 183 -28.63 17.58 -2.53
C LEU A 183 -28.88 19.03 -2.94
N LEU A 184 -29.54 19.24 -4.09
CA LEU A 184 -30.12 20.53 -4.43
C LEU A 184 -31.26 20.78 -3.44
N ILE A 185 -30.97 21.49 -2.35
CA ILE A 185 -32.00 22.02 -1.48
C ILE A 185 -32.59 23.21 -2.23
N ASN A 186 -33.66 22.97 -3.00
CA ASN A 186 -34.51 24.06 -3.47
C ASN A 186 -35.16 24.69 -2.23
N ARG A 187 -34.85 25.97 -1.98
CA ARG A 187 -35.54 26.79 -0.99
C ARG A 187 -36.85 27.31 -1.56
#